data_AF-Q25BW0-F1
#
_entry.id   AF-Q25BW0-F1
#
_cell.length_a   1.000
_cell.length_b   1.000
_cell.length_c   1.000
_cell.angle_alpha   90.00
_cell.angle_beta   90.00
_cell.angle_gamma   90.00
#
_symmetry.space_group_name_H-M   'P 1'
#
loop_
_entity.id
_entity.type
_entity.pdbx_description
1 polymer ?
#
loop_
_entity_poly.entity_id
_entity_poly.type
_entity_poly.pdbx_seq_one_letter_code
_entity_poly.pdbx_strand_id
1 'polypeptide(L)'
;MANYKIHDNPVRDEWVKKIGALSSLAKGVQFLKDFREQYTTPLRKSFDLELDWGWIELKIEQKLALLKHKEMNDAQILNKNADGTDAQQLANQVLASMDRCNDKWEAEKIHIQFRQQWKPPLMPVNVFQDTDRLLGNKLMELRNANYYDMPLEELRKARGVNVVTLQ
;
A
#
# COMPACT_ATOMS: atom_id res chain seq x y z
N MET A 1 -18.94 -19.01 0.52
CA MET A 1 -17.89 -18.53 1.45
C MET A 1 -17.61 -19.64 2.43
N ALA A 2 -16.33 -19.90 2.74
CA ALA A 2 -15.98 -20.91 3.73
C ALA A 2 -16.55 -20.51 5.11
N ASN A 3 -17.16 -21.46 5.80
CA ASN A 3 -18.02 -21.23 6.96
C ASN A 3 -17.23 -21.12 8.28
N TYR A 4 -16.10 -20.41 8.27
CA TYR A 4 -15.26 -20.19 9.46
C TYR A 4 -15.63 -18.89 10.18
N LYS A 5 -15.26 -18.77 11.46
CA LYS A 5 -15.54 -17.56 12.26
C LYS A 5 -14.78 -16.36 11.69
N ILE A 6 -15.34 -15.16 11.83
CA ILE A 6 -14.78 -13.94 11.22
C ILE A 6 -13.37 -13.61 11.75
N HIS A 7 -13.15 -13.71 13.06
CA HIS A 7 -11.91 -13.22 13.69
C HIS A 7 -10.86 -14.30 13.96
N ASP A 8 -11.27 -15.57 13.93
CA ASP A 8 -10.47 -16.74 14.26
C ASP A 8 -10.75 -17.83 13.23
N ASN A 9 -9.82 -18.01 12.30
CA ASN A 9 -10.04 -18.85 11.13
C ASN A 9 -8.73 -19.45 10.60
N PRO A 10 -8.82 -20.59 9.88
CA PRO A 10 -7.63 -21.30 9.39
C PRO A 10 -6.79 -20.47 8.43
N VAL A 11 -7.36 -19.48 7.73
CA VAL A 11 -6.60 -18.58 6.84
C VAL A 11 -5.65 -17.73 7.67
N ARG A 12 -6.15 -17.08 8.73
CA ARG A 12 -5.32 -16.28 9.64
C ARG A 12 -4.27 -17.13 10.35
N ASP A 13 -4.60 -18.36 10.76
CA ASP A 13 -3.65 -19.28 11.37
C ASP A 13 -2.50 -19.65 10.44
N GLU A 14 -2.80 -19.91 9.17
CA GLU A 14 -1.77 -20.18 8.16
C GLU A 14 -0.84 -18.98 7.98
N TRP A 15 -1.40 -17.77 7.91
CA TRP A 15 -0.61 -16.55 7.79
C TRP A 15 0.23 -16.26 9.03
N VAL A 16 -0.27 -16.52 10.24
CA VAL A 16 0.52 -16.42 11.48
C VAL A 16 1.75 -17.32 11.42
N LYS A 17 1.62 -18.55 10.92
CA LYS A 17 2.77 -19.46 10.74
C LYS A 17 3.80 -18.89 9.76
N LYS A 18 3.37 -18.36 8.60
CA LYS A 18 4.24 -17.72 7.61
C LYS A 18 4.99 -16.51 8.21
N ILE A 19 4.28 -15.68 8.97
CA ILE A 19 4.83 -14.49 9.64
C ILE A 19 5.83 -14.89 10.73
N GLY A 20 5.54 -15.94 11.50
CA GLY A 20 6.42 -16.46 12.55
C GLY A 20 7.77 -16.93 12.01
N ALA A 21 7.81 -17.45 10.77
CA ALA A 21 9.02 -17.90 10.11
C ALA A 21 9.94 -16.77 9.60
N LEU A 22 9.51 -15.51 9.63
CA LEU A 22 10.34 -14.37 9.24
C LEU A 22 11.46 -14.16 10.27
N SER A 23 12.71 -14.32 9.83
CA SER A 23 13.90 -14.28 10.69
C SER A 23 14.82 -13.08 10.49
N SER A 24 14.61 -12.28 9.43
CA SER A 24 15.39 -11.07 9.16
C SER A 24 14.54 -9.95 8.57
N LEU A 25 14.98 -8.71 8.79
CA LEU A 25 14.33 -7.50 8.28
C LEU A 25 14.19 -7.53 6.76
N ALA A 26 15.25 -7.88 6.04
CA ALA A 26 15.24 -7.95 4.57
C ALA A 26 14.15 -8.91 4.03
N LYS A 27 14.00 -10.09 4.63
CA LYS A 27 12.93 -11.03 4.25
C LYS A 27 11.55 -10.48 4.57
N GLY A 28 11.39 -9.85 5.74
CA GLY A 28 10.14 -9.24 6.13
C GLY A 28 9.74 -8.05 5.25
N VAL A 29 10.69 -7.26 4.76
CA VAL A 29 10.46 -6.15 3.82
C VAL A 29 9.86 -6.67 2.53
N GLN A 30 10.51 -7.66 1.90
CA GLN A 30 10.02 -8.24 0.67
C GLN A 30 8.65 -8.88 0.87
N PHE A 31 8.49 -9.65 1.95
CA PHE A 31 7.23 -10.30 2.30
C PHE A 31 6.05 -9.32 2.42
N LEU A 32 6.27 -8.16 3.06
CA LEU A 32 5.23 -7.15 3.21
C LEU A 32 4.91 -6.42 1.90
N LYS A 33 5.93 -6.08 1.09
CA LYS A 33 5.73 -5.45 -0.23
C LYS A 33 4.94 -6.39 -1.15
N ASP A 34 5.33 -7.66 -1.22
CA ASP A 34 4.64 -8.69 -2.01
C ASP A 34 3.19 -8.89 -1.54
N PHE A 35 2.97 -8.95 -0.22
CA PHE A 35 1.64 -9.06 0.36
C PHE A 35 0.73 -7.90 -0.08
N ARG A 36 1.24 -6.67 0.01
CA ARG A 36 0.48 -5.46 -0.35
C ARG A 36 0.15 -5.41 -1.83
N GLU A 37 1.11 -5.76 -2.70
CA GLU A 37 0.87 -5.84 -4.15
C GLU A 37 -0.16 -6.92 -4.49
N GLN A 38 -0.10 -8.06 -3.81
CA GLN A 38 -0.97 -9.20 -4.10
C GLN A 38 -2.43 -8.96 -3.65
N TYR A 39 -2.65 -8.39 -2.47
CA TYR A 39 -3.97 -8.45 -1.80
C TYR A 39 -4.63 -7.12 -1.45
N THR A 40 -3.94 -5.98 -1.62
CA THR A 40 -4.43 -4.68 -1.16
C THR A 40 -4.76 -3.72 -2.29
N THR A 41 -5.71 -2.82 -2.04
CA THR A 41 -6.18 -1.77 -2.98
C THR A 41 -6.97 -2.31 -4.19
N PRO A 42 -7.63 -1.45 -4.98
CA PRO A 42 -8.29 -1.87 -6.21
C PRO A 42 -7.34 -2.48 -7.26
N LEU A 43 -6.03 -2.25 -7.16
CA LEU A 43 -5.01 -2.78 -8.08
C LEU A 43 -4.42 -4.13 -7.63
N ARG A 44 -5.00 -4.76 -6.60
CA ARG A 44 -4.57 -6.07 -6.10
C ARG A 44 -4.63 -7.14 -7.19
N LYS A 45 -3.73 -8.12 -7.12
CA LYS A 45 -3.70 -9.28 -8.03
C LYS A 45 -4.73 -10.36 -7.66
N SER A 46 -5.14 -10.42 -6.39
CA SER A 46 -6.11 -11.41 -5.90
C SER A 46 -7.04 -10.81 -4.84
N PHE A 47 -8.29 -11.26 -4.89
CA PHE A 47 -9.33 -10.97 -3.89
C PHE A 47 -9.55 -12.14 -2.92
N ASP A 48 -8.70 -13.18 -2.95
CA ASP A 48 -8.85 -14.39 -2.13
C ASP A 48 -8.84 -14.11 -0.62
N LEU A 49 -8.24 -12.98 -0.21
CA LEU A 49 -8.14 -12.55 1.18
C LEU A 49 -9.01 -11.33 1.50
N GLU A 50 -10.08 -11.05 0.73
CA GLU A 50 -10.89 -9.82 0.88
C GLU A 50 -11.32 -9.54 2.33
N LEU A 51 -11.66 -10.58 3.09
CA LEU A 51 -12.17 -10.47 4.47
C LEU A 51 -11.07 -10.52 5.55
N ASP A 52 -9.83 -10.82 5.18
CA ASP A 52 -8.74 -11.09 6.13
C ASP A 52 -7.48 -10.24 5.91
N TRP A 53 -7.29 -9.66 4.72
CA TRP A 53 -6.02 -9.03 4.34
C TRP A 53 -5.62 -7.92 5.31
N GLY A 54 -6.57 -7.11 5.80
CA GLY A 54 -6.27 -6.00 6.71
C GLY A 54 -5.74 -6.47 8.06
N TRP A 55 -6.24 -7.59 8.59
CA TRP A 55 -5.71 -8.17 9.82
C TRP A 55 -4.36 -8.84 9.60
N ILE A 56 -4.20 -9.56 8.49
CA ILE A 56 -2.94 -10.21 8.14
C ILE A 56 -1.83 -9.17 7.96
N GLU A 57 -2.12 -8.08 7.23
CA GLU A 57 -1.19 -6.98 7.01
C GLU A 57 -0.68 -6.41 8.35
N LEU A 58 -1.59 -6.13 9.28
CA LEU A 58 -1.24 -5.66 10.62
C LEU A 58 -0.27 -6.61 11.34
N LYS A 59 -0.45 -7.92 11.21
CA LYS A 59 0.45 -8.91 11.83
C LYS A 59 1.82 -8.94 11.16
N ILE A 60 1.89 -8.76 9.85
CA ILE A 60 3.15 -8.61 9.13
C ILE A 60 3.86 -7.33 9.59
N GLU A 61 3.14 -6.21 9.68
CA GLU A 61 3.65 -4.91 10.13
C GLU A 61 4.22 -5.00 11.56
N GLN A 62 3.50 -5.65 12.50
CA GLN A 62 3.99 -5.88 13.86
C GLN A 62 5.32 -6.66 13.88
N LYS A 63 5.39 -7.77 13.13
CA LYS A 63 6.61 -8.58 13.03
C LYS A 63 7.77 -7.79 12.42
N LEU A 64 7.49 -7.00 11.37
CA LEU A 64 8.51 -6.21 10.70
C LEU A 64 9.04 -5.07 11.58
N ALA A 65 8.18 -4.43 12.37
CA ALA A 65 8.59 -3.41 13.33
C ALA A 65 9.56 -3.96 14.39
N LEU A 66 9.30 -5.17 14.90
CA LEU A 66 10.20 -5.85 15.84
C LEU A 66 11.55 -6.22 15.20
N LEU A 67 11.53 -6.72 13.96
CA LEU A 67 12.76 -6.98 13.21
C LEU A 67 13.55 -5.68 12.95
N LYS A 68 12.85 -4.58 12.67
CA LYS A 68 13.46 -3.27 12.46
C LYS A 68 14.17 -2.78 13.72
N HIS A 69 13.51 -2.87 14.88
CA HIS A 69 14.12 -2.53 16.15
C HIS A 69 15.36 -3.41 16.45
N LYS A 70 15.31 -4.70 16.09
CA LYS A 70 16.43 -5.62 16.32
C LYS A 70 17.66 -5.30 15.44
N GLU A 71 17.44 -4.87 14.20
CA GLU A 71 18.49 -4.79 13.18
C GLU A 71 18.96 -3.37 12.85
N MET A 72 18.17 -2.34 13.19
CA MET A 72 18.49 -0.93 12.93
C MET A 72 18.69 -0.17 14.24
N ASN A 73 19.61 0.79 14.24
CA ASN A 73 19.77 1.76 15.32
C ASN A 73 18.76 2.91 15.22
N ASP A 74 18.66 3.74 16.26
CA ASP A 74 17.70 4.86 16.33
C ASP A 74 17.81 5.83 15.16
N ALA A 75 19.04 6.21 14.79
CA ALA A 75 19.29 7.12 13.67
C ALA A 75 18.80 6.51 12.34
N GLN A 76 18.99 5.21 12.14
CA GLN A 76 18.48 4.48 10.98
C GLN A 76 16.95 4.38 11.02
N ILE A 77 16.34 4.08 12.17
CA ILE A 77 14.87 3.98 12.31
C ILE A 77 14.17 5.29 11.93
N LEU A 78 14.80 6.43 12.23
CA LEU A 78 14.25 7.76 11.96
C LEU A 78 14.44 8.21 10.50
N ASN A 79 15.53 7.81 9.85
CA ASN A 79 15.95 8.40 8.57
C ASN A 79 15.99 7.42 7.39
N LYS A 80 15.98 6.11 7.64
CA LYS A 80 16.07 5.08 6.61
C LYS A 80 14.77 4.28 6.52
N ASN A 81 14.48 3.84 5.30
CA ASN A 81 13.49 2.80 5.07
C ASN A 81 13.99 1.46 5.63
N ALA A 82 13.10 0.50 5.80
CA ALA A 82 13.40 -0.83 6.33
C ALA A 82 14.35 -1.64 5.42
N ASP A 83 14.51 -1.27 4.15
CA ASP A 83 15.53 -1.82 3.23
C ASP A 83 16.87 -1.07 3.29
N GLY A 84 17.02 -0.09 4.18
CA GLY A 84 18.23 0.70 4.37
C GLY A 84 18.35 1.92 3.43
N THR A 85 17.44 2.09 2.48
CA THR A 85 17.44 3.27 1.60
C THR A 85 17.08 4.54 2.35
N ASP A 86 17.50 5.70 1.83
CA ASP A 86 17.19 6.99 2.45
C ASP A 86 15.71 7.36 2.28
N ALA A 87 15.01 7.56 3.41
CA ALA A 87 13.56 7.77 3.38
C ALA A 87 13.19 9.09 2.71
N GLN A 88 13.92 10.18 3.01
CA GLN A 88 13.62 11.51 2.48
C GLN A 88 13.98 11.58 0.99
N GLN A 89 15.10 10.97 0.58
CA GLN A 89 15.45 10.90 -0.83
C GLN A 89 14.37 10.18 -1.65
N LEU A 90 13.85 9.05 -1.15
CA LEU A 90 12.78 8.32 -1.83
C LEU A 90 11.47 9.12 -1.87
N ALA A 91 11.10 9.75 -0.76
CA ALA A 91 9.94 10.64 -0.72
C ALA A 91 10.04 11.74 -1.78
N ASN A 92 11.18 12.42 -1.87
CA ASN A 92 11.42 13.48 -2.87
C ASN A 92 11.29 12.97 -4.31
N GLN A 93 11.77 11.75 -4.60
CA GLN A 93 11.65 11.14 -5.93
C GLN A 93 10.19 10.85 -6.32
N VAL A 94 9.40 10.35 -5.37
CA VAL A 94 7.98 10.06 -5.60
C VAL A 94 7.20 11.37 -5.77
N LEU A 95 7.48 12.38 -4.94
CA LEU A 95 6.87 13.70 -5.06
C LEU A 95 7.20 14.37 -6.40
N ALA A 96 8.44 14.30 -6.86
CA ALA A 96 8.84 14.82 -8.17
C ALA A 96 8.17 14.08 -9.34
N SER A 97 7.86 12.79 -9.19
CA SER A 97 7.09 12.05 -10.18
C SER A 97 5.62 12.47 -10.19
N MET A 98 5.03 12.72 -9.02
CA MET A 98 3.65 13.20 -8.89
C MET A 98 3.48 14.65 -9.39
N ASP A 99 4.44 15.53 -9.12
CA ASP A 99 4.40 16.94 -9.55
C ASP A 99 4.37 17.08 -11.08
N ARG A 100 5.15 16.25 -11.78
CA ARG A 100 5.19 16.17 -13.25
C ARG A 100 3.97 15.48 -13.87
N CYS A 101 3.11 14.87 -13.05
CA CYS A 101 1.93 14.15 -13.52
C CYS A 101 0.78 15.13 -13.79
N ASN A 102 0.22 15.05 -15.00
CA ASN A 102 -0.91 15.86 -15.43
C ASN A 102 -2.18 15.02 -15.68
N ASP A 103 -2.10 13.70 -15.49
CA ASP A 103 -3.22 12.78 -15.68
C ASP A 103 -3.67 12.18 -14.35
N LYS A 104 -4.97 12.27 -14.07
CA LYS A 104 -5.56 11.74 -12.83
C LYS A 104 -5.47 10.22 -12.73
N TRP A 105 -5.39 9.49 -13.85
CA TRP A 105 -5.28 8.03 -13.87
C TRP A 105 -3.85 7.55 -13.62
N GLU A 106 -2.84 8.29 -14.07
CA GLU A 106 -1.45 8.04 -13.69
C GLU A 106 -1.18 8.45 -12.24
N ALA A 107 -1.69 9.62 -11.81
CA ALA A 107 -1.53 10.12 -10.45
C ALA A 107 -2.08 9.15 -9.39
N GLU A 108 -3.25 8.54 -9.63
CA GLU A 108 -3.80 7.54 -8.70
C GLU A 108 -2.90 6.29 -8.57
N LYS A 109 -2.24 5.87 -9.66
CA LYS A 109 -1.34 4.70 -9.64
C LYS A 109 -0.08 5.02 -8.86
N ILE A 110 0.50 6.21 -9.05
CA ILE A 110 1.66 6.68 -8.28
C ILE A 110 1.34 6.65 -6.78
N HIS A 111 0.19 7.21 -6.38
CA HIS A 111 -0.18 7.27 -4.97
C HIS A 111 -0.48 5.88 -4.38
N ILE A 112 -1.22 5.03 -5.10
CA ILE A 112 -1.50 3.66 -4.68
C ILE A 112 -0.21 2.85 -4.52
N GLN A 113 0.68 2.90 -5.51
CA GLN A 113 1.94 2.17 -5.50
C GLN A 113 2.87 2.67 -4.39
N PHE A 114 2.94 3.98 -4.15
CA PHE A 114 3.68 4.53 -3.02
C PHE A 114 3.21 3.91 -1.69
N ARG A 115 1.90 3.84 -1.47
CA ARG A 115 1.34 3.26 -0.24
C ARG A 115 1.61 1.76 -0.14
N GLN A 116 1.44 1.00 -1.21
CA GLN A 116 1.76 -0.45 -1.23
C GLN A 116 3.24 -0.69 -0.92
N GLN A 117 4.14 0.12 -1.47
CA GLN A 117 5.58 -0.10 -1.38
C GLN A 117 6.21 0.50 -0.11
N TRP A 118 5.60 1.51 0.51
CA TRP A 118 6.27 2.31 1.54
C TRP A 118 5.45 2.59 2.80
N LYS A 119 4.19 2.16 2.89
CA LYS A 119 3.41 2.29 4.14
C LYS A 119 4.21 1.72 5.33
N PRO A 120 4.22 2.39 6.50
CA PRO A 120 4.92 1.90 7.69
C PRO A 120 4.63 0.42 7.99
N PRO A 121 5.59 -0.33 8.55
CA PRO A 121 6.87 0.13 9.10
C PRO A 121 8.02 0.22 8.08
N LEU A 122 7.73 0.13 6.77
CA LEU A 122 8.72 0.24 5.69
C LEU A 122 9.39 1.62 5.65
N MET A 123 8.61 2.69 5.56
CA MET A 123 9.11 4.06 5.68
C MET A 123 8.89 4.59 7.12
N PRO A 124 9.77 5.48 7.64
CA PRO A 124 9.50 6.23 8.86
C PRO A 124 8.17 6.98 8.77
N VAL A 125 7.37 6.92 9.84
CA VAL A 125 5.97 7.42 9.83
C VAL A 125 5.90 8.90 9.45
N ASN A 126 6.79 9.74 9.98
CA ASN A 126 6.78 11.18 9.72
C ASN A 126 7.01 11.49 8.23
N VAL A 127 7.99 10.82 7.61
CA VAL A 127 8.28 10.97 6.18
C VAL A 127 7.11 10.45 5.33
N PHE A 128 6.56 9.29 5.70
CA PHE A 128 5.44 8.70 4.98
C PHE A 128 4.20 9.59 5.01
N GLN A 129 3.80 10.08 6.19
CA GLN A 129 2.58 10.88 6.35
C GLN A 129 2.69 12.23 5.62
N ASP A 130 3.86 12.88 5.67
CA ASP A 130 4.06 14.13 4.94
C ASP A 130 4.05 13.91 3.41
N THR A 131 4.66 12.80 2.96
CA THR A 131 4.60 12.41 1.55
C THR A 131 3.17 12.09 1.11
N ASP A 132 2.44 11.28 1.88
CA ASP A 132 1.05 10.87 1.60
C ASP A 132 0.10 12.09 1.54
N ARG A 133 0.32 13.07 2.43
CA ARG A 133 -0.40 14.36 2.43
C ARG A 133 -0.20 15.10 1.10
N LEU A 134 1.05 15.26 0.66
CA LEU A 134 1.38 15.98 -0.57
C LEU A 134 0.88 15.25 -1.83
N LEU A 135 1.03 13.92 -1.89
CA LEU A 135 0.49 13.10 -2.97
C LEU A 135 -1.04 13.20 -3.02
N GLY A 136 -1.71 13.12 -1.87
CA GLY A 136 -3.16 13.24 -1.75
C GLY A 136 -3.67 14.58 -2.28
N ASN A 137 -3.00 15.69 -1.93
CA ASN A 137 -3.36 17.02 -2.43
C ASN A 137 -3.36 17.09 -3.96
N LYS A 138 -2.24 16.72 -4.60
CA LYS A 138 -2.12 16.73 -6.06
C LYS A 138 -3.13 15.81 -6.74
N LEU A 139 -3.36 14.61 -6.18
CA LEU A 139 -4.35 13.68 -6.71
C LEU A 139 -5.77 14.26 -6.67
N MET A 140 -6.13 14.92 -5.57
CA MET A 140 -7.45 15.57 -5.44
C MET A 140 -7.60 16.73 -6.43
N GLU A 141 -6.57 17.56 -6.61
CA GLU A 141 -6.58 18.64 -7.59
C GLU A 141 -6.85 18.11 -9.01
N LEU A 142 -6.13 17.07 -9.43
CA LEU A 142 -6.30 16.45 -10.76
C LEU A 142 -7.65 15.76 -10.93
N ARG A 143 -8.16 15.10 -9.89
CA ARG A 143 -9.45 14.38 -9.97
C ARG A 143 -10.63 15.33 -9.96
N ASN A 144 -10.58 16.40 -9.17
CA ASN A 144 -11.71 17.30 -8.94
C ASN A 144 -11.84 18.39 -10.01
N ALA A 145 -10.78 18.66 -10.77
CA ALA A 145 -10.89 19.48 -11.97
C ALA A 145 -11.91 18.85 -12.94
N ASN A 146 -12.94 19.62 -13.30
CA ASN A 146 -13.94 19.22 -14.29
C ASN A 146 -14.59 17.85 -13.97
N TYR A 147 -14.85 17.60 -12.68
CA TYR A 147 -15.25 16.28 -12.18
C TYR A 147 -16.48 15.69 -12.89
N TYR A 148 -17.44 16.54 -13.27
CA TYR A 148 -18.70 16.15 -13.88
C TYR A 148 -18.74 16.24 -15.41
N ASP A 149 -17.63 16.65 -16.04
CA ASP A 149 -17.60 16.87 -17.49
C ASP A 149 -17.65 15.56 -18.29
N MET A 150 -17.16 14.45 -17.72
CA MET A 150 -17.15 13.14 -18.36
C MET A 150 -18.45 12.37 -18.05
N PRO A 151 -19.24 12.00 -19.07
CA PRO A 151 -20.42 11.15 -18.88
C PRO A 151 -20.08 9.79 -18.26
N LEU A 152 -21.05 9.17 -17.58
CA LEU A 152 -20.85 7.89 -16.90
C LEU A 152 -20.44 6.77 -17.87
N GLU A 153 -20.94 6.78 -19.09
CA GLU A 153 -20.63 5.81 -20.14
C GLU A 153 -19.14 5.84 -20.51
N GLU A 154 -18.57 7.04 -20.62
CA GLU A 154 -17.15 7.24 -20.92
C GLU A 154 -16.30 6.95 -19.68
N LEU A 155 -16.76 7.34 -18.49
CA LEU A 155 -16.08 7.06 -17.24
C LEU A 155 -15.94 5.56 -16.97
N ARG A 156 -16.99 4.77 -17.25
CA ARG A 156 -16.96 3.29 -17.16
C ARG A 156 -15.89 2.70 -18.08
N LYS A 157 -15.78 3.20 -19.32
CA LYS A 157 -14.74 2.78 -20.29
C LYS A 157 -13.35 3.18 -19.82
N ALA A 158 -13.16 4.43 -19.37
CA ALA A 158 -11.88 4.94 -18.89
C ALA A 158 -11.38 4.18 -17.66
N ARG A 159 -12.27 3.86 -16.70
CA ARG A 159 -11.96 3.01 -15.54
C ARG A 159 -11.72 1.55 -15.93
N GLY A 160 -12.28 1.10 -17.05
CA GLY A 160 -12.12 -0.28 -17.56
C GLY A 160 -13.00 -1.30 -16.84
N VAL A 161 -14.19 -0.91 -16.38
CA VAL A 161 -15.09 -1.84 -15.69
C VAL A 161 -15.79 -2.79 -16.66
N ASN A 162 -16.04 -4.03 -16.24
CA ASN A 162 -16.99 -4.91 -16.89
C ASN A 162 -18.40 -4.63 -16.36
N VAL A 163 -19.28 -4.06 -17.18
CA VAL A 163 -20.64 -3.70 -16.77
C VAL A 163 -21.51 -4.96 -16.76
N VAL A 164 -21.91 -5.40 -15.57
CA VAL A 164 -22.72 -6.63 -15.39
C VAL A 164 -24.20 -6.39 -15.67
N THR A 165 -24.75 -5.27 -15.19
CA THR A 165 -26.15 -4.89 -15.41
C THR A 165 -26.29 -3.37 -15.33
N LEU A 166 -27.27 -2.83 -16.08
CA LEU A 166 -27.75 -1.45 -15.99
C LEU A 166 -29.27 -1.54 -15.84
N GLN A 167 -29.78 -1.06 -14.71
CA GLN A 167 -31.21 -1.07 -14.40
C GLN A 167 -31.94 0.08 -15.10
#